data_AF-A0A3N5G1X5-F1
#
_entry.id   AF-A0A3N5G1X5-F1
#
_cell.length_a   1.000
_cell.length_b   1.000
_cell.length_c   1.000
_cell.angle_alpha   90.00
_cell.angle_beta   90.00
_cell.angle_gamma   90.00
#
_symmetry.space_group_name_H-M   'P 1'
#
loop_
_entity.id
_entity.type
_entity.pdbx_description
1 polymer ?
#
loop_
_entity_poly.entity_id
_entity_poly.type
_entity_poly.pdbx_seq_one_letter_code
_entity_poly.pdbx_strand_id
1 'polypeptide(L)'
;MALSALFQASSRIREFDLIRALKQRYGTTHSSIVRGIGDDAAVIASGQNRRHLLTTDLLAEGIHFDRRTAAFGDIGFRAATANLS
;
A
#
# COMPACT_ATOMS: atom_id res chain seq x y z
N MET A 1 9.59 19.55 27.35
CA MET A 1 8.40 19.49 26.49
C MET A 1 8.37 18.09 25.89
N ALA A 2 7.76 17.18 26.64
CA ALA A 2 7.83 15.74 26.45
C ALA A 2 6.80 15.25 25.41
N LEU A 3 7.01 14.02 24.94
CA LEU A 3 6.11 13.18 24.16
C LEU A 3 6.08 13.40 22.63
N SER A 4 6.97 12.71 21.92
CA SER A 4 6.68 12.29 20.53
C SER A 4 7.22 10.89 20.19
N ALA A 5 7.46 10.06 21.20
CA ALA A 5 7.77 8.64 21.03
C ALA A 5 6.54 7.82 21.43
N LEU A 6 5.51 7.79 20.58
CA LEU A 6 4.36 6.90 20.73
C LEU A 6 3.84 6.58 19.32
N PHE A 7 3.59 5.29 19.07
CA PHE A 7 3.26 4.61 17.80
C PHE A 7 4.42 3.97 17.03
N GLN A 8 5.26 3.18 17.69
CA GLN A 8 5.62 1.90 17.06
C GLN A 8 4.49 0.91 17.38
N ALA A 9 3.74 0.50 16.36
CA ALA A 9 2.82 -0.62 16.50
C ALA A 9 3.64 -1.87 16.85
N SER A 10 3.58 -2.35 18.09
CA SER A 10 4.14 -3.63 18.49
C SER A 10 3.28 -4.75 17.90
N SER A 11 3.45 -5.08 16.62
CA SER A 11 2.72 -6.17 15.99
C SER A 11 3.36 -7.52 16.30
N ARG A 12 2.58 -8.46 16.85
CA ARG A 12 2.99 -9.87 16.97
C ARG A 12 3.06 -10.58 15.61
N ILE A 13 2.48 -9.98 14.57
CA ILE A 13 2.47 -10.49 13.20
C ILE A 13 3.47 -9.69 12.37
N ARG A 14 4.35 -10.40 11.65
CA ARG A 14 5.27 -9.82 10.68
C ARG A 14 4.57 -9.57 9.35
N GLU A 15 5.12 -8.69 8.53
CA GLU A 15 4.53 -8.26 7.25
C GLU A 15 4.11 -9.42 6.34
N PHE A 16 5.03 -10.35 6.03
CA PHE A 16 4.70 -11.47 5.17
C PHE A 16 3.65 -12.42 5.77
N ASP A 17 3.59 -12.52 7.09
CA ASP A 17 2.57 -13.33 7.77
C ASP A 17 1.19 -12.65 7.63
N LEU A 18 1.14 -11.31 7.69
CA LEU A 18 -0.08 -10.53 7.41
C LEU A 18 -0.51 -10.65 5.94
N ILE A 19 0.40 -10.50 4.98
CA ILE A 19 0.09 -10.64 3.55
C ILE A 19 -0.52 -12.01 3.27
N ARG A 20 0.06 -13.08 3.83
CA ARG A 20 -0.49 -14.45 3.70
C ARG A 20 -1.88 -14.57 4.30
N ALA A 21 -2.11 -14.02 5.49
CA ALA A 21 -3.42 -14.03 6.12
C ALA A 21 -4.48 -13.27 5.30
N LEU A 22 -4.14 -12.11 4.74
CA LEU A 22 -5.01 -11.34 3.86
C LEU A 22 -5.33 -12.11 2.57
N LYS A 23 -4.32 -12.73 1.95
CA LYS A 23 -4.50 -13.57 0.77
C LYS A 23 -5.42 -14.75 1.04
N GLN A 24 -5.28 -15.41 2.19
CA GLN A 24 -6.14 -16.54 2.57
C GLN A 24 -7.59 -16.09 2.82
N ARG A 25 -7.78 -14.92 3.42
CA ARG A 25 -9.12 -14.41 3.79
C ARG A 25 -9.87 -13.74 2.65
N TYR A 26 -9.16 -13.02 1.77
CA TYR A 26 -9.75 -12.14 0.75
C TYR A 26 -9.29 -12.47 -0.68
N GLY A 27 -8.43 -13.48 -0.86
CA GLY A 27 -8.04 -13.96 -2.18
C GLY A 27 -9.27 -14.43 -2.96
N THR A 28 -9.67 -13.67 -3.96
CA THR A 28 -10.78 -13.99 -4.87
C THR A 28 -10.27 -14.60 -6.17
N THR A 29 -11.08 -15.43 -6.80
CA THR A 29 -10.80 -16.12 -8.08
C THR A 29 -11.65 -15.57 -9.23
N HIS A 30 -12.09 -14.31 -9.16
CA HIS A 30 -12.88 -13.72 -10.22
C HIS A 30 -12.12 -13.79 -11.56
N SER A 31 -12.81 -14.13 -12.65
CA SER A 31 -12.18 -14.43 -13.95
C SER A 31 -11.44 -13.24 -14.57
N SER A 32 -11.77 -12.02 -14.18
CA SER A 32 -11.05 -10.82 -14.60
C SER A 32 -9.74 -10.58 -13.82
N ILE A 33 -9.53 -11.25 -12.69
CA ILE A 33 -8.31 -11.07 -11.88
C ILE A 33 -7.23 -11.98 -12.46
N VAL A 34 -6.29 -11.38 -13.18
CA VAL A 34 -5.15 -12.07 -13.78
C VAL A 34 -4.06 -12.31 -12.72
N ARG A 35 -3.85 -11.34 -11.82
CA ARG A 35 -2.94 -11.44 -10.68
C ARG A 35 -3.56 -10.72 -9.48
N GLY A 36 -3.74 -11.44 -8.38
CA GLY A 36 -4.22 -10.91 -7.10
C GLY A 36 -3.08 -10.68 -6.10
N ILE A 37 -3.38 -10.77 -4.80
CA ILE A 37 -2.45 -10.47 -3.70
C ILE A 37 -1.12 -11.26 -3.79
N GLY A 38 -0.01 -10.56 -3.58
CA GLY A 38 1.35 -11.12 -3.50
C GLY A 38 2.27 -10.71 -4.65
N ASP A 39 2.13 -9.48 -5.14
CA ASP A 39 3.03 -8.79 -6.06
C ASP A 39 2.86 -7.28 -5.85
N ASP A 40 3.60 -6.44 -6.58
CA ASP A 40 3.59 -4.98 -6.43
C ASP A 40 2.27 -4.31 -6.86
N ALA A 41 1.51 -4.96 -7.74
CA ALA A 41 0.19 -4.49 -8.18
C ALA A 41 -0.73 -5.67 -8.55
N ALA A 42 -2.04 -5.46 -8.40
CA ALA A 42 -3.05 -6.36 -8.94
C ALA A 42 -3.22 -6.11 -10.45
N VAL A 43 -3.42 -7.17 -11.22
CA VAL A 43 -3.68 -7.11 -12.66
C VAL A 43 -5.12 -7.54 -12.93
N ILE A 44 -5.90 -6.63 -13.51
CA ILE A 44 -7.31 -6.86 -13.86
C ILE A 44 -7.48 -6.79 -15.37
N ALA A 45 -7.98 -7.86 -15.99
CA ALA A 45 -8.38 -7.87 -17.39
C ALA A 45 -9.59 -6.95 -17.60
N SER A 46 -9.54 -6.12 -18.65
CA SER A 46 -10.62 -5.20 -18.99
C SER A 46 -10.84 -5.16 -20.49
N GLY A 47 -11.69 -6.05 -21.01
CA GLY A 47 -11.95 -6.18 -22.44
C GLY A 47 -10.81 -6.87 -23.19
N GLN A 48 -10.88 -6.85 -24.52
CA GLN A 48 -9.91 -7.54 -25.37
C GLN A 48 -8.54 -6.83 -25.32
N ASN A 49 -7.49 -7.59 -24.96
CA ASN A 49 -6.09 -7.15 -24.92
C ASN A 49 -5.77 -5.93 -24.04
N ARG A 50 -6.61 -5.60 -23.05
CA ARG A 50 -6.33 -4.50 -22.11
C ARG A 50 -6.29 -5.01 -20.67
N ARG A 51 -5.40 -4.41 -19.88
CA ARG A 51 -5.19 -4.72 -18.46
C ARG A 51 -5.13 -3.41 -17.68
N HIS A 52 -5.72 -3.41 -16.49
CA HIS A 52 -5.53 -2.39 -15.49
C HIS A 52 -4.58 -2.90 -14.43
N LEU A 53 -3.65 -2.04 -14.01
CA LEU A 53 -2.82 -2.26 -12.84
C LEU A 53 -3.40 -1.44 -11.69
N LEU A 54 -3.62 -2.09 -10.55
CA LEU A 54 -4.08 -1.43 -9.35
C LEU A 54 -3.07 -1.67 -8.23
N THR A 55 -2.59 -0.59 -7.65
CA THR A 55 -1.75 -0.61 -6.45
C THR A 55 -2.25 0.44 -5.46
N THR A 56 -1.83 0.31 -4.21
CA THR A 56 -2.13 1.27 -3.16
C THR A 56 -1.03 1.21 -2.12
N ASP A 57 -0.54 2.39 -1.74
CA ASP A 57 0.37 2.57 -0.62
C ASP A 57 -0.22 3.50 0.43
N LEU A 58 0.17 3.26 1.69
CA LEU A 58 -0.17 4.12 2.81
C LEU A 58 1.05 4.94 3.22
N LEU A 59 0.90 6.26 3.25
CA LEU A 59 1.89 7.17 3.80
C LEU A 59 1.36 7.75 5.12
N ALA A 60 2.03 7.41 6.22
CA ALA A 60 1.76 7.92 7.56
C ALA A 60 2.73 9.05 7.95
N GLU A 61 2.18 10.12 8.56
CA GLU A 61 2.96 11.18 9.21
C GLU A 61 3.81 10.62 10.37
N GLY A 62 5.03 11.14 10.54
CA GLY A 62 6.01 10.67 11.52
C GLY A 62 6.79 9.42 11.11
N ILE A 63 6.35 8.72 10.05
CA ILE A 63 7.07 7.57 9.46
C ILE A 63 7.61 7.94 8.08
N HIS A 64 6.72 8.43 7.22
CA HIS A 64 7.07 8.79 5.85
C HIS A 64 7.38 10.28 5.81
N PHE A 65 6.44 11.15 6.18
CA PHE A 65 6.61 12.60 6.11
C PHE A 65 6.41 13.27 7.46
N ASP A 66 6.80 14.54 7.56
CA ASP A 66 6.54 15.41 8.70
C ASP A 66 5.99 16.75 8.19
N ARG A 67 4.78 17.13 8.60
CA ARG A 67 4.13 18.37 8.12
C ARG A 67 4.78 19.64 8.62
N ARG A 68 5.69 19.55 9.60
CA ARG A 68 6.52 20.69 10.04
C ARG A 68 7.61 21.02 9.03
N THR A 69 8.00 20.06 8.19
CA THR A 69 9.12 20.20 7.25
C THR A 69 8.74 19.97 5.79
N ALA A 70 7.58 19.39 5.49
CA ALA A 70 7.11 19.12 4.14
C ALA A 70 5.84 19.93 3.83
N ALA A 71 5.80 20.60 2.67
CA ALA A 71 4.58 21.22 2.19
C ALA A 71 3.60 20.17 1.67
N PHE A 72 2.31 20.51 1.58
CA PHE A 72 1.29 19.58 1.07
C PHE A 72 1.58 19.08 -0.35
N GLY A 73 2.19 19.93 -1.19
CA GLY A 73 2.64 19.54 -2.53
C GLY A 73 3.69 18.43 -2.50
N ASP A 74 4.66 18.51 -1.59
CA ASP A 74 5.72 17.49 -1.45
C ASP A 74 5.15 16.16 -0.96
N ILE A 75 4.20 16.23 -0.01
CA ILE A 75 3.50 15.04 0.50
C ILE A 75 2.70 14.39 -0.64
N GLY A 76 1.97 15.18 -1.43
CA GLY A 76 1.22 14.70 -2.58
C GLY A 76 2.12 14.10 -3.66
N PHE A 77 3.24 14.76 -3.97
CA PHE A 77 4.24 14.25 -4.92
C PHE A 77 4.77 12.90 -4.47
N ARG A 78 5.18 12.78 -3.20
CA ARG A 78 5.68 11.51 -2.68
C ARG A 78 4.62 10.40 -2.68
N ALA A 79 3.38 10.72 -2.34
CA ALA A 79 2.29 9.76 -2.39
C ALA A 79 2.05 9.23 -3.81
N ALA A 80 2.12 10.11 -4.82
CA ALA A 80 2.05 9.71 -6.22
C ALA A 80 3.26 8.86 -6.64
N THR A 81 4.48 9.30 -6.33
CA THR A 81 5.72 8.60 -6.72
C THR A 81 5.82 7.20 -6.11
N ALA A 82 5.36 7.00 -4.87
CA ALA A 82 5.36 5.68 -4.22
C ALA A 82 4.55 4.64 -5.02
N ASN A 83 3.43 5.05 -5.60
CA ASN A 83 2.56 4.15 -6.36
C ASN A 83 2.94 4.03 -7.86
N LEU A 84 3.79 4.94 -8.36
CA LEU A 84 4.22 4.96 -9.77
C LEU A 84 5.56 4.25 -10.01
N SER A 85 6.28 3.88 -8.95
CA SER A 85 7.62 3.28 -9.01
C SER A 85 7.62 1.82 -9.41
#